data_AF-A0A8B8HNJ9-F1
#
_entry.id   AF-A0A8B8HNJ9-F1
#
_cell.length_a   1.000
_cell.length_b   1.000
_cell.length_c   1.000
_cell.angle_alpha   90.00
_cell.angle_beta   90.00
_cell.angle_gamma   90.00
#
_symmetry.space_group_name_H-M   'P 1'
#
loop_
_entity.id
_entity.type
_entity.pdbx_description
1 polymer ?
#
loop_
_entity_poly.entity_id
_entity_poly.type
_entity_poly.pdbx_seq_one_letter_code
_entity_poly.pdbx_strand_id
1 'polypeptide(L)'
;MKSTFNRGVYFLFKKNLLLTNSVSSGGFMLMGDLILQEIEFQSKILPKRYDWARAGRMFVVGTLMGPMHHYYYIYLDKFLPKANLKTVAQKILTDQLLASPSTILCFFYGMGYLEKKTFEQSNLEIKEKFKYVYTVDCLFWPPVQFVNFYFLPTHYRVFYINVATMIYNVFLSFMKHLEHYK
;
A
#
# COMPACT_ATOMS: atom_id res chain seq x y z
N MET A 1 -22.47 -18.94 24.16
CA MET A 1 -20.99 -18.90 24.32
C MET A 1 -20.38 -18.20 23.12
N LYS A 2 -19.78 -17.00 23.28
CA LYS A 2 -19.01 -16.39 22.18
C LYS A 2 -17.68 -17.16 22.07
N SER A 3 -17.50 -17.90 20.96
CA SER A 3 -16.29 -18.67 20.64
C SER A 3 -15.02 -17.84 20.90
N THR A 4 -13.95 -18.47 21.37
CA THR A 4 -12.61 -17.87 21.53
C THR A 4 -12.15 -17.16 20.26
N PHE A 5 -12.58 -17.66 19.09
CA PHE A 5 -12.41 -17.02 17.79
C PHE A 5 -13.08 -15.64 17.72
N ASN A 6 -14.33 -15.52 18.15
CA ASN A 6 -15.07 -14.25 18.18
C ASN A 6 -14.47 -13.24 19.18
N ARG A 7 -13.84 -13.72 20.26
CA ARG A 7 -13.08 -12.86 21.19
C ARG A 7 -11.78 -12.35 20.55
N GLY A 8 -11.05 -13.20 19.84
CA GLY A 8 -9.84 -12.82 19.10
C GLY A 8 -10.13 -11.79 18.01
N VAL A 9 -11.16 -12.05 17.19
CA VAL A 9 -11.63 -11.12 16.15
C VAL A 9 -12.08 -9.79 16.77
N TYR A 10 -12.83 -9.80 17.87
CA TYR A 10 -13.24 -8.57 18.55
C TYR A 10 -12.05 -7.77 19.11
N PHE A 11 -11.06 -8.44 19.70
CA PHE A 11 -9.88 -7.78 20.25
C PHE A 11 -9.01 -7.16 19.14
N LEU A 12 -8.73 -7.92 18.08
CA LEU A 12 -7.88 -7.48 16.96
C LEU A 12 -8.54 -6.37 16.12
N PHE A 13 -9.81 -6.53 15.76
CA PHE A 13 -10.48 -5.60 14.83
C PHE A 13 -11.30 -4.51 15.51
N LYS A 14 -11.59 -4.61 16.81
CA LYS A 14 -12.42 -3.61 17.52
C LYS A 14 -11.67 -2.84 18.60
N LYS A 15 -10.69 -3.45 19.26
CA LYS A 15 -9.92 -2.79 20.33
C LYS A 15 -8.58 -2.22 19.83
N ASN A 16 -7.92 -2.93 18.91
CA ASN A 16 -6.60 -2.58 18.38
C ASN A 16 -6.59 -2.40 16.86
N LEU A 17 -7.67 -1.86 16.29
CA LEU A 17 -7.85 -1.72 14.84
C LEU A 17 -6.69 -0.98 14.16
N LEU A 18 -6.14 0.06 14.81
CA LEU A 18 -4.96 0.77 14.35
C LEU A 18 -3.76 -0.17 14.18
N LEU A 19 -3.41 -0.93 15.23
CA LEU A 19 -2.28 -1.86 15.21
C LEU A 19 -2.48 -2.95 14.16
N THR A 20 -3.68 -3.52 14.08
CA THR A 20 -4.00 -4.57 13.09
C THR A 20 -3.85 -4.04 11.67
N ASN A 21 -4.34 -2.83 11.38
CA ASN A 21 -4.20 -2.20 10.07
C ASN A 21 -2.72 -1.89 9.74
N SER A 22 -1.96 -1.38 10.72
CA SER A 22 -0.52 -1.14 10.59
C SER A 22 0.24 -2.41 10.24
N VAL A 23 0.13 -3.44 11.07
CA VAL A 23 0.87 -4.69 10.86
C VAL A 23 0.43 -5.39 9.57
N SER A 24 -0.87 -5.34 9.24
CA SER A 24 -1.37 -5.92 7.98
C SER A 24 -0.81 -5.18 6.77
N SER A 25 -0.77 -3.84 6.81
CA SER A 25 -0.17 -3.01 5.75
C SER A 25 1.30 -3.37 5.52
N GLY A 26 2.09 -3.46 6.59
CA GLY A 26 3.48 -3.93 6.53
C GLY A 26 3.59 -5.34 5.94
N GLY A 27 2.72 -6.26 6.38
CA GLY A 27 2.66 -7.63 5.87
C GLY A 27 2.39 -7.69 4.36
N PHE A 28 1.43 -6.91 3.85
CA PHE A 28 1.14 -6.84 2.41
C PHE A 28 2.29 -6.27 1.60
N MET A 29 3.01 -5.28 2.13
CA MET A 29 4.20 -4.74 1.44
C MET A 29 5.34 -5.76 1.42
N LEU A 30 5.58 -6.47 2.52
CA LEU A 30 6.53 -7.57 2.58
C LEU A 30 6.18 -8.68 1.58
N MET A 31 4.92 -9.10 1.53
CA MET A 31 4.49 -10.15 0.60
C MET A 31 4.65 -9.72 -0.86
N GLY A 32 4.27 -8.48 -1.20
CA GLY A 32 4.47 -7.94 -2.55
C GLY A 32 5.95 -7.91 -2.94
N ASP A 33 6.84 -7.55 -2.01
CA ASP A 33 8.28 -7.57 -2.23
C ASP A 33 8.82 -9.00 -2.43
N LEU A 34 8.40 -9.97 -1.61
CA LEU A 34 8.82 -11.38 -1.77
C LEU A 34 8.35 -11.97 -3.10
N ILE A 35 7.14 -11.64 -3.55
CA ILE A 35 6.63 -12.06 -4.87
C ILE A 35 7.51 -11.49 -5.97
N LEU A 36 7.85 -10.19 -5.89
CA LEU A 36 8.73 -9.58 -6.87
C LEU A 36 10.13 -10.23 -6.87
N GLN A 37 10.71 -10.46 -5.70
CA GLN A 37 12.02 -11.09 -5.59
C GLN A 37 12.03 -12.51 -6.16
N GLU A 38 10.92 -13.25 -6.01
CA GLU A 38 10.76 -14.55 -6.68
C GLU A 38 10.77 -14.39 -8.20
N ILE A 39 10.01 -13.44 -8.75
CA ILE A 39 10.00 -13.15 -10.19
C ILE A 39 11.41 -12.79 -10.67
N GLU A 40 12.10 -11.88 -9.96
CA GLU A 40 13.47 -11.44 -10.24
C GLU A 40 14.47 -12.60 -10.26
N PHE A 41 14.34 -13.54 -9.32
CA PHE A 41 15.19 -14.72 -9.23
C PHE A 41 14.94 -15.70 -10.38
N GLN A 42 13.66 -16.00 -10.69
CA GLN A 42 13.31 -16.89 -11.79
C GLN A 42 13.69 -16.29 -13.16
N SER A 43 13.65 -14.97 -13.29
CA SER A 43 14.13 -14.23 -14.46
C SER A 43 15.66 -14.09 -14.52
N LYS A 44 16.41 -14.65 -13.58
CA LYS A 44 17.89 -14.60 -13.48
C LYS A 44 18.48 -13.19 -13.37
N ILE A 45 17.69 -12.26 -12.84
CA ILE A 45 18.11 -10.86 -12.63
C ILE A 45 18.88 -10.77 -11.32
N LEU A 46 18.34 -11.39 -10.26
CA LEU A 46 19.01 -11.46 -8.97
C LEU A 46 19.78 -12.78 -8.82
N PRO A 47 21.03 -12.75 -8.33
CA PRO A 47 21.81 -13.96 -8.06
C PRO A 47 21.29 -14.73 -6.83
N LYS A 48 20.57 -14.05 -5.94
CA LYS A 48 20.03 -14.60 -4.69
C LYS A 48 18.51 -14.49 -4.70
N ARG A 49 17.85 -15.55 -4.24
CA ARG A 49 16.38 -15.65 -4.21
C ARG A 49 15.71 -14.60 -3.32
N TYR A 50 16.23 -14.40 -2.10
CA TYR A 50 15.65 -13.43 -1.15
C TYR A 50 16.72 -12.57 -0.45
N ASP A 51 16.55 -11.26 -0.57
CA ASP A 51 17.07 -10.21 0.28
C ASP A 51 16.04 -9.89 1.38
N TRP A 52 16.28 -10.49 2.55
CA TRP A 52 15.46 -10.29 3.74
C TRP A 52 15.59 -8.87 4.33
N ALA A 53 16.71 -8.18 4.09
CA ALA A 53 16.86 -6.81 4.55
C ALA A 53 15.95 -5.87 3.75
N ARG A 54 15.88 -6.05 2.42
CA ARG A 54 14.90 -5.38 1.54
C ARG A 54 13.47 -5.63 1.99
N ALA A 55 13.09 -6.91 2.18
CA ALA A 55 11.75 -7.28 2.62
C ALA A 55 11.41 -6.71 4.01
N GLY A 56 12.39 -6.68 4.92
CA GLY A 56 12.25 -6.08 6.25
C GLY A 56 12.00 -4.56 6.20
N ARG A 57 12.70 -3.82 5.32
CA ARG A 57 12.46 -2.38 5.12
C ARG A 57 11.06 -2.13 4.56
N MET A 58 10.63 -2.91 3.58
CA MET A 58 9.27 -2.85 3.02
C MET A 58 8.20 -3.07 4.10
N PHE A 59 8.42 -4.05 4.98
CA PHE A 59 7.53 -4.30 6.14
C PHE A 59 7.46 -3.09 7.08
N VAL A 60 8.61 -2.52 7.45
CA VAL A 60 8.68 -1.37 8.36
C VAL A 60 7.96 -0.17 7.77
N VAL A 61 8.24 0.19 6.51
CA VAL A 61 7.59 1.32 5.84
C VAL A 61 6.08 1.10 5.75
N GLY A 62 5.62 -0.07 5.33
CA GLY A 62 4.18 -0.37 5.28
C GLY A 62 3.49 -0.30 6.65
N THR A 63 4.19 -0.75 7.70
CA THR A 63 3.67 -0.66 9.08
C THR A 63 3.54 0.78 9.55
N LEU A 64 4.50 1.64 9.20
CA LEU A 64 4.49 3.07 9.53
C LEU A 64 3.46 3.86 8.71
N MET A 65 3.10 3.39 7.52
CA MET A 65 2.07 4.00 6.68
C MET A 65 0.65 3.61 7.11
N GLY A 66 0.45 2.46 7.75
CA GLY A 66 -0.88 2.02 8.17
C GLY A 66 -1.65 2.99 9.09
N PRO A 67 -1.02 3.68 10.07
CA PRO A 67 -1.68 4.74 10.84
C PRO A 67 -2.14 5.91 9.97
N MET A 68 -1.32 6.33 9.00
CA MET A 68 -1.64 7.41 8.07
C MET A 68 -2.91 7.04 7.29
N HIS A 69 -2.98 5.83 6.73
CA HIS A 69 -4.17 5.35 6.02
C HIS A 69 -5.38 5.18 6.94
N HIS A 70 -5.18 4.66 8.16
CA HIS A 70 -6.26 4.46 9.13
C HIS A 70 -6.97 5.78 9.46
N TYR A 71 -6.21 6.82 9.81
CA TYR A 71 -6.79 8.12 10.13
C TYR A 71 -7.33 8.82 8.88
N TYR A 72 -6.66 8.70 7.73
CA TYR A 72 -7.15 9.27 6.47
C TYR A 72 -8.58 8.81 6.15
N TYR A 73 -8.84 7.49 6.19
CA TYR A 73 -10.18 6.98 5.89
C TYR A 73 -11.21 7.37 6.95
N ILE A 74 -10.84 7.42 8.24
CA ILE A 74 -11.75 7.90 9.30
C ILE A 74 -12.18 9.35 9.03
N TYR A 75 -11.23 10.24 8.71
CA TYR A 75 -11.54 11.63 8.42
C TYR A 75 -12.31 11.78 7.11
N LEU A 76 -11.93 11.04 6.07
CA LEU A 76 -12.61 11.05 4.79
C LEU A 76 -14.09 10.66 4.94
N ASP A 77 -14.39 9.60 5.69
CA ASP A 77 -15.78 9.18 5.93
C ASP A 77 -16.55 10.16 6.81
N LYS A 78 -15.88 10.85 7.74
CA LYS A 78 -16.48 11.91 8.55
C LYS A 78 -16.87 13.13 7.70
N PHE A 79 -16.03 13.53 6.75
CA PHE A 79 -16.30 14.68 5.86
C PHE A 79 -17.23 14.32 4.69
N LEU A 80 -17.20 13.07 4.23
CA LEU A 80 -17.96 12.57 3.08
C LEU A 80 -18.80 11.33 3.46
N PRO A 81 -19.82 11.47 4.33
CA PRO A 81 -20.54 10.32 4.91
C PRO A 81 -21.57 9.69 3.97
N LYS A 82 -21.97 10.37 2.88
CA LYS A 82 -23.07 9.90 2.00
C LYS A 82 -22.59 8.81 1.04
N ALA A 83 -23.39 7.76 0.85
CA ALA A 83 -23.11 6.67 -0.08
C ALA A 83 -23.79 6.90 -1.45
N ASN A 84 -23.56 8.05 -2.09
CA ASN A 84 -24.06 8.34 -3.43
C ASN A 84 -22.91 8.55 -4.43
N LEU A 85 -23.21 8.45 -5.73
CA LEU A 85 -22.20 8.52 -6.80
C LEU A 85 -21.36 9.80 -6.74
N LYS A 86 -21.96 10.95 -6.43
CA LYS A 86 -21.25 12.22 -6.28
C LYS A 86 -20.21 12.15 -5.16
N THR A 87 -20.58 11.62 -4.01
CA THR A 87 -19.68 11.47 -2.87
C THR A 87 -18.59 10.43 -3.14
N VAL A 88 -18.90 9.32 -3.82
CA VAL A 88 -17.88 8.34 -4.25
C VAL A 88 -16.86 8.98 -5.19
N ALA A 89 -17.31 9.76 -6.19
CA ALA A 89 -16.42 10.49 -7.08
C ALA A 89 -15.54 11.50 -6.32
N GLN A 90 -16.09 12.24 -5.35
CA GLN A 90 -15.33 13.15 -4.50
C GLN A 90 -14.28 12.42 -3.66
N LYS A 91 -14.59 11.23 -3.12
CA LYS A 91 -13.64 10.41 -2.38
C LYS A 91 -12.47 9.98 -3.27
N ILE A 92 -12.76 9.47 -4.47
CA ILE A 92 -11.74 9.06 -5.44
C ILE A 92 -10.84 10.24 -5.81
N LEU A 93 -11.43 11.41 -6.13
CA LEU A 93 -10.64 12.60 -6.46
C LEU A 93 -9.76 13.07 -5.30
N THR A 94 -10.28 13.05 -4.07
CA THR A 94 -9.51 13.44 -2.87
C THR A 94 -8.35 12.47 -2.61
N ASP A 95 -8.61 11.18 -2.78
CA ASP A 95 -7.61 10.11 -2.62
C ASP A 95 -6.49 10.25 -3.64
N GLN A 96 -6.83 10.52 -4.89
CA GLN A 96 -5.85 10.67 -5.96
C GLN A 96 -5.08 11.99 -5.89
N LEU A 97 -5.71 13.10 -5.47
CA LEU A 97 -5.02 14.40 -5.43
C LEU A 97 -4.21 14.65 -4.15
N LEU A 98 -4.59 14.05 -3.02
CA LEU A 98 -3.95 14.32 -1.73
C LEU A 98 -3.29 13.08 -1.13
N ALA A 99 -4.04 11.99 -1.01
CA ALA A 99 -3.55 10.80 -0.30
C ALA A 99 -2.47 10.06 -1.09
N SER A 100 -2.67 9.90 -2.40
CA SER A 100 -1.78 9.14 -3.27
C SER A 100 -0.41 9.80 -3.41
N PRO A 101 -0.28 11.12 -3.74
CA PRO A 101 1.00 11.82 -3.74
C PRO A 101 1.72 11.72 -2.40
N SER A 102 0.98 11.92 -1.30
CA SER A 102 1.54 11.87 0.05
C SER A 102 2.05 10.46 0.41
N THR A 103 1.28 9.44 0.06
CA THR A 103 1.62 8.02 0.26
C THR A 103 2.88 7.65 -0.51
N ILE A 104 2.99 8.07 -1.78
CA ILE A 104 4.17 7.83 -2.62
C ILE A 104 5.41 8.51 -2.02
N LEU A 105 5.30 9.78 -1.61
CA LEU A 105 6.42 10.49 -0.99
C LEU A 105 6.85 9.83 0.33
N CYS A 106 5.90 9.49 1.20
CA CYS A 106 6.19 8.78 2.46
C CYS A 106 6.88 7.44 2.20
N PHE A 107 6.44 6.69 1.19
CA PHE A 107 7.06 5.43 0.81
C PHE A 107 8.52 5.64 0.38
N PHE A 108 8.79 6.53 -0.58
CA PHE A 108 10.13 6.72 -1.12
C PHE A 108 11.10 7.32 -0.08
N TYR A 109 10.68 8.32 0.70
CA TYR A 109 11.53 8.86 1.77
C TYR A 109 11.75 7.84 2.89
N GLY A 110 10.71 7.09 3.28
CA GLY A 110 10.81 6.05 4.30
C GLY A 110 11.78 4.95 3.89
N MET A 111 11.68 4.48 2.64
CA MET A 111 12.62 3.51 2.10
C MET A 111 14.04 4.07 1.98
N GLY A 112 14.19 5.29 1.43
CA GLY A 112 15.49 5.95 1.31
C GLY A 112 16.20 6.10 2.66
N TYR A 113 15.48 6.48 3.71
CA TYR A 113 16.01 6.56 5.06
C TYR A 113 16.51 5.19 5.57
N LEU A 114 15.71 4.13 5.41
CA LEU A 114 16.09 2.78 5.85
C LEU A 114 17.21 2.14 5.00
N GLU A 115 17.35 2.58 3.75
CA GLU A 115 18.45 2.25 2.85
C GLU A 115 19.71 3.09 3.12
N LYS A 116 19.65 4.04 4.07
CA LYS A 116 20.72 4.97 4.43
C LYS A 116 21.11 5.92 3.27
N LYS A 117 20.17 6.23 2.37
CA LYS A 117 20.33 7.26 1.34
C LYS A 117 20.32 8.64 1.97
N THR A 118 21.05 9.59 1.39
CA THR A 118 20.94 11.01 1.76
C THR A 118 19.61 11.58 1.28
N PHE A 119 19.23 12.74 1.83
CA PHE A 119 18.02 13.44 1.39
C PHE A 119 18.10 13.82 -0.09
N GLU A 120 19.27 14.25 -0.56
CA GLU A 120 19.51 14.57 -1.96
C GLU A 120 19.32 13.35 -2.88
N GLN A 121 19.89 12.20 -2.51
CA GLN A 121 19.70 10.95 -3.26
C GLN A 121 18.22 10.54 -3.32
N SER A 122 17.50 10.67 -2.20
CA SER A 122 16.08 10.36 -2.14
C SER A 122 15.26 11.32 -3.03
N ASN A 123 15.60 12.61 -3.04
CA ASN A 123 14.93 13.60 -3.89
C ASN A 123 15.13 13.33 -5.38
N LEU A 124 16.35 12.94 -5.77
CA LEU A 124 16.66 12.58 -7.15
C LEU A 124 15.84 11.35 -7.58
N GLU A 125 15.83 10.30 -6.75
CA GLU A 125 15.04 9.09 -7.01
C GLU A 125 13.53 9.40 -7.15
N ILE A 126 12.99 10.23 -6.24
CA ILE A 126 11.60 10.68 -6.30
C ILE A 126 11.36 11.47 -7.58
N LYS A 127 12.23 12.43 -7.93
CA LYS A 127 12.06 13.26 -9.14
C LYS A 127 12.00 12.41 -10.41
N GLU A 128 12.79 11.34 -10.47
CA GLU A 128 12.83 10.41 -11.60
C GLU A 128 11.59 9.50 -11.65
N LYS A 129 11.18 8.95 -10.50
CA LYS A 129 10.18 7.87 -10.45
C LYS A 129 8.76 8.34 -10.17
N PHE A 130 8.58 9.47 -9.48
CA PHE A 130 7.30 9.93 -8.96
C PHE A 130 6.24 10.05 -10.06
N LYS A 131 6.57 10.68 -11.20
CA LYS A 131 5.62 10.86 -12.29
C LYS A 131 5.10 9.52 -12.81
N TYR A 132 5.98 8.53 -12.96
CA TYR A 132 5.60 7.20 -13.42
C TYR A 132 4.73 6.47 -12.40
N VAL A 133 5.17 6.43 -11.14
CA VAL A 133 4.44 5.77 -10.05
C VAL A 133 3.05 6.40 -9.88
N TYR A 134 2.98 7.74 -9.83
CA TYR A 134 1.72 8.46 -9.69
C TYR A 134 0.79 8.27 -10.89
N THR A 135 1.32 8.22 -12.11
CA THR A 135 0.51 7.94 -13.29
C THR A 135 -0.09 6.53 -13.24
N VAL A 136 0.71 5.53 -12.84
CA VAL A 136 0.20 4.15 -12.66
C VAL A 136 -0.81 4.09 -11.52
N ASP A 137 -0.59 4.82 -10.43
CA ASP A 137 -1.56 4.95 -9.32
C ASP A 137 -2.93 5.44 -9.82
N CYS A 138 -2.94 6.54 -10.56
CA CYS A 138 -4.14 7.13 -11.18
C CYS A 138 -4.83 6.23 -12.21
N LEU A 139 -4.10 5.31 -12.83
CA LEU A 139 -4.67 4.37 -13.80
C LEU A 139 -5.13 3.08 -13.13
N PHE A 140 -4.50 2.68 -12.03
CA PHE A 140 -4.75 1.41 -11.34
C PHE A 140 -5.90 1.53 -10.35
N TRP A 141 -5.86 2.52 -9.45
CA TRP A 141 -6.81 2.60 -8.34
C TRP A 141 -8.22 3.00 -8.72
N PRO A 142 -8.48 3.99 -9.60
CA PRO A 142 -9.85 4.37 -9.91
C PRO A 142 -10.68 3.23 -10.53
N PRO A 143 -10.18 2.44 -11.51
CA PRO A 143 -10.90 1.26 -12.00
C PRO A 143 -11.10 0.19 -10.93
N VAL A 144 -10.07 -0.10 -10.12
CA VAL A 144 -10.16 -1.06 -9.01
C VAL A 144 -11.24 -0.63 -8.01
N GLN A 145 -11.26 0.64 -7.61
CA GLN A 145 -12.26 1.17 -6.68
C GLN A 145 -13.66 1.21 -7.30
N PHE A 146 -13.77 1.50 -8.59
CA PHE A 146 -15.06 1.42 -9.29
C PHE A 146 -15.63 0.00 -9.22
N VAL A 147 -14.83 -1.03 -9.51
CA VAL A 147 -15.26 -2.44 -9.39
C VAL A 147 -15.63 -2.78 -7.95
N ASN A 148 -14.81 -2.36 -6.99
CA ASN A 148 -15.02 -2.60 -5.57
C ASN A 148 -16.35 -2.03 -5.05
N PHE A 149 -16.69 -0.79 -5.42
CA PHE A 149 -17.91 -0.14 -4.92
C PHE A 149 -19.15 -0.45 -5.75
N TYR A 150 -19.03 -0.65 -7.06
CA TYR A 150 -20.16 -0.81 -7.96
C TYR A 150 -20.58 -2.27 -8.14
N PHE A 151 -19.63 -3.19 -8.35
CA PHE A 151 -19.94 -4.59 -8.67
C PHE A 151 -19.88 -5.54 -7.48
N LEU A 152 -19.01 -5.28 -6.49
CA LEU A 152 -18.79 -6.23 -5.40
C LEU A 152 -19.73 -6.03 -4.20
N PRO A 153 -20.38 -7.10 -3.73
CA PRO A 153 -21.04 -7.13 -2.42
C PRO A 153 -20.05 -6.81 -1.29
N THR A 154 -20.54 -6.13 -0.25
CA THR A 154 -19.72 -5.61 0.87
C THR A 154 -18.79 -6.65 1.50
N HIS A 155 -19.20 -7.91 1.60
CA HIS A 155 -18.40 -8.97 2.22
C HIS A 155 -17.17 -9.41 1.39
N TYR A 156 -17.15 -9.16 0.08
CA TYR A 156 -16.00 -9.50 -0.78
C TYR A 156 -15.03 -8.32 -0.98
N ARG A 157 -15.45 -7.09 -0.67
CA ARG A 157 -14.69 -5.86 -0.95
C ARG A 157 -13.31 -5.85 -0.32
N VAL A 158 -13.21 -6.23 0.95
CA VAL A 158 -11.94 -6.23 1.69
C VAL A 158 -10.94 -7.21 1.07
N PHE A 159 -11.39 -8.41 0.74
CA PHE A 159 -10.54 -9.41 0.10
C PHE A 159 -10.05 -8.93 -1.27
N TYR A 160 -10.96 -8.41 -2.11
CA TYR A 160 -10.63 -7.89 -3.43
C TYR A 160 -9.60 -6.76 -3.37
N ILE A 161 -9.81 -5.77 -2.49
CA ILE A 161 -8.87 -4.66 -2.32
C ILE A 161 -7.51 -5.17 -1.83
N ASN A 162 -7.46 -6.10 -0.89
CA ASN A 162 -6.18 -6.66 -0.43
C ASN A 162 -5.40 -7.35 -1.55
N VAL A 163 -6.08 -8.06 -2.46
CA VAL A 163 -5.44 -8.67 -3.64
C VAL A 163 -4.92 -7.58 -4.59
N ALA A 164 -5.71 -6.54 -4.87
CA ALA A 164 -5.27 -5.42 -5.69
C ALA A 164 -4.08 -4.67 -5.08
N THR A 165 -4.09 -4.43 -3.76
CA THR A 165 -2.98 -3.86 -3.00
C THR A 165 -1.72 -4.70 -3.12
N MET A 166 -1.83 -6.03 -3.05
CA MET A 166 -0.69 -6.91 -3.21
C MET A 166 -0.06 -6.78 -4.60
N ILE A 167 -0.88 -6.74 -5.66
CA ILE A 167 -0.41 -6.50 -7.04
C ILE A 167 0.29 -5.15 -7.15
N TYR A 168 -0.31 -4.10 -6.57
CA TYR A 168 0.30 -2.77 -6.58
C TYR A 168 1.61 -2.71 -5.78
N ASN A 169 1.74 -3.46 -4.69
CA ASN A 169 2.96 -3.54 -3.90
C ASN A 169 4.11 -4.25 -4.65
N VAL A 170 3.81 -5.26 -5.48
CA VAL A 170 4.78 -5.84 -6.41
C VAL A 170 5.31 -4.76 -7.36
N PHE A 171 4.42 -3.96 -7.95
CA PHE A 171 4.79 -2.84 -8.82
C PHE A 171 5.61 -1.77 -8.08
N LEU A 172 5.20 -1.36 -6.88
CA LEU A 172 5.95 -0.37 -6.09
C LEU A 172 7.35 -0.87 -5.72
N SER A 173 7.47 -2.13 -5.31
CA SER A 173 8.78 -2.71 -5.05
C SER A 173 9.65 -2.74 -6.31
N PHE A 174 9.06 -3.02 -7.47
CA PHE A 174 9.78 -3.02 -8.74
C PHE A 174 10.30 -1.63 -9.08
N MET A 175 9.43 -0.62 -9.00
CA MET A 175 9.83 0.77 -9.23
C MET A 175 10.91 1.24 -8.26
N LYS A 176 10.79 0.87 -6.97
CA LYS A 176 11.79 1.23 -5.96
C LYS A 176 13.17 0.63 -6.28
N HIS A 177 13.22 -0.60 -6.78
CA HIS A 177 14.48 -1.35 -6.99
C HIS A 177 14.95 -1.42 -8.45
N LEU A 178 14.27 -0.71 -9.37
CA LEU A 178 14.58 -0.71 -10.80
C LEU A 178 16.04 -0.34 -11.15
N GLU A 179 16.75 0.39 -10.29
CA GLU A 179 18.17 0.72 -10.49
C GLU A 179 19.09 -0.51 -10.45
N HIS A 180 18.70 -1.61 -9.79
CA HIS A 180 19.49 -2.85 -9.76
C HIS A 180 19.58 -3.58 -11.12
N TYR A 181 18.83 -3.13 -12.12
CA TYR A 181 18.69 -3.78 -13.42
C TYR A 181 19.49 -3.08 -14.54
N LYS A 182 20.07 -1.90 -14.26
CA LYS A 182 20.94 -1.17 -15.19
C LYS A 182 22.38 -1.57 -14.97
#